data_AF-E4N7M3-F1
#
_entry.id   AF-E4N7M3-F1
#
_cell.length_a   1.000
_cell.length_b   1.000
_cell.length_c   1.000
_cell.angle_alpha   90.00
_cell.angle_beta   90.00
_cell.angle_gamma   90.00
#
_symmetry.space_group_name_H-M   'P 1'
#
loop_
_entity.id
_entity.type
_entity.pdbx_description
1 polymer ?
#
loop_
_entity_poly.entity_id
_entity_poly.type
_entity_poly.pdbx_seq_one_letter_code
_entity_poly.pdbx_strand_id
1 'polypeptide(L)'
;MSEDPEFAVLIASVGERRIAVYQELRRAVSWSLWGASRALAELPLELPSTWQFPEARRLVAALRAAGATAGLRCGWCARAVDPEVPADPGPCREQTGFYGDPCRASA
;
A
#
# COMPACT_ATOMS: atom_id res chain seq x y z
N MET A 1 -6.75 -17.46 16.50
CA MET A 1 -6.52 -16.02 16.32
C MET A 1 -6.02 -15.88 14.90
N SER A 2 -6.86 -15.42 13.97
CA SER A 2 -6.44 -15.26 12.57
C SER A 2 -5.56 -14.02 12.48
N GLU A 3 -4.28 -14.21 12.21
CA GLU A 3 -3.41 -13.11 11.80
C GLU A 3 -3.93 -12.60 10.45
N ASP A 4 -4.32 -11.33 10.36
CA ASP A 4 -4.75 -10.71 9.10
C ASP A 4 -3.51 -10.30 8.28
N PRO A 5 -3.55 -10.35 6.93
CA PRO A 5 -2.43 -9.89 6.12
C PRO A 5 -2.22 -8.40 6.28
N GLU A 6 -0.98 -8.01 6.57
CA GLU A 6 -0.55 -6.62 6.47
C GLU A 6 -0.27 -6.28 5.00
N PHE A 7 -0.60 -5.06 4.59
CA PHE A 7 -0.40 -4.54 3.26
C PHE A 7 0.56 -3.37 3.30
N ALA A 8 1.50 -3.34 2.36
CA ALA A 8 2.33 -2.18 2.09
C ALA A 8 1.67 -1.29 1.02
N VAL A 9 1.91 0.01 1.11
CA VAL A 9 1.47 0.97 0.08
C VAL A 9 2.66 1.33 -0.78
N LEU A 10 2.51 1.16 -2.09
CA LEU A 10 3.51 1.50 -3.09
C LEU A 10 3.15 2.84 -3.73
N ILE A 11 4.12 3.72 -3.88
CA ILE A 11 4.01 5.01 -4.57
C ILE A 11 5.01 4.99 -5.71
N ALA A 12 4.50 4.81 -6.93
CA ALA A 12 5.34 4.71 -8.13
C ALA A 12 5.82 6.08 -8.62
N SER A 13 4.92 7.07 -8.59
CA SER A 13 5.22 8.44 -9.03
C SER A 13 4.31 9.44 -8.35
N VAL A 14 4.75 10.69 -8.30
CA VAL A 14 3.98 11.83 -7.79
C VAL A 14 3.89 12.88 -8.87
N GLY A 15 2.67 13.28 -9.22
CA GLY A 15 2.42 14.33 -10.22
C GLY A 15 2.74 15.74 -9.72
N GLU A 16 2.24 16.75 -10.43
CA GLU A 16 2.54 18.18 -10.15
C GLU A 16 2.08 18.62 -8.74
N ARG A 17 1.09 17.93 -8.16
CA ARG A 17 0.53 18.20 -6.82
C ARG A 17 1.34 17.59 -5.68
N ARG A 18 2.68 17.68 -5.74
CA ARG A 18 3.61 17.11 -4.74
C ARG A 18 3.28 17.47 -3.29
N ILE A 19 2.82 18.71 -3.04
CA ILE A 19 2.47 19.17 -1.69
C ILE A 19 1.25 18.42 -1.12
N ALA A 20 0.25 18.13 -1.95
CA ALA A 20 -0.94 17.41 -1.50
C ALA A 20 -0.59 15.97 -1.12
N VAL A 21 0.21 15.29 -1.95
CA VAL A 21 0.69 13.92 -1.69
C VAL A 21 1.53 13.87 -0.41
N TYR A 22 2.37 14.89 -0.20
CA TYR A 22 3.18 15.03 1.00
C TYR A 22 2.34 15.17 2.28
N GLN A 23 1.24 15.93 2.23
CA GLN A 23 0.33 16.09 3.37
C GLN A 23 -0.36 14.78 3.74
N GLU A 24 -0.79 14.01 2.74
CA GLU A 24 -1.39 12.69 2.99
C GLU A 24 -0.36 11.70 3.55
N LEU A 25 0.87 11.70 3.04
CA LEU A 25 1.97 10.88 3.58
C LEU A 25 2.27 11.18 5.05
N ARG A 26 2.29 12.46 5.45
CA ARG A 26 2.55 12.85 6.86
C ARG A 26 1.41 12.48 7.81
N ARG A 27 0.18 12.39 7.31
CA ARG A 27 -0.96 11.92 8.12
C ARG A 27 -0.92 10.41 8.31
N ALA A 28 -0.49 9.70 7.27
CA ALA A 28 -0.45 8.25 7.26
C ALA A 28 0.77 7.66 7.96
N VAL A 29 1.90 8.34 7.87
CA VAL A 29 3.18 7.90 8.41
C VAL A 29 3.74 9.02 9.28
N SER A 30 4.07 8.70 10.53
CA SER A 30 4.63 9.63 11.52
C SER A 30 6.08 10.04 11.22
N TRP A 31 6.39 10.31 9.95
CA TRP A 31 7.70 10.74 9.49
C TRP A 31 7.94 12.22 9.77
N SER A 32 9.21 12.54 10.02
CA SER A 32 9.68 13.92 10.09
C SER A 32 9.57 14.59 8.71
N LEU A 33 9.63 15.93 8.72
CA LEU A 33 9.54 16.72 7.49
C LEU A 33 10.61 16.29 6.46
N TRP A 34 11.83 16.08 6.97
CA TRP A 34 12.99 15.64 6.20
C TRP A 34 12.84 14.19 5.70
N GLY A 35 12.36 13.28 6.56
CA GLY A 35 12.14 11.88 6.19
C GLY A 35 11.16 11.74 5.02
N ALA A 36 10.03 12.44 5.08
CA ALA A 36 9.04 12.43 4.00
C ALA A 36 9.56 13.07 2.70
N SER A 37 10.35 14.15 2.79
CA SER A 37 10.93 14.82 1.61
C SER A 37 11.94 13.90 0.91
N ARG A 38 12.81 13.26 1.69
CA ARG A 38 13.79 12.30 1.17
C ARG A 38 13.11 11.09 0.53
N ALA A 39 12.08 10.54 1.17
CA ALA A 39 11.35 9.39 0.64
C ALA A 39 10.66 9.71 -0.71
N LEU A 40 10.14 10.92 -0.89
CA LEU A 40 9.57 11.36 -2.17
C LEU A 40 10.62 11.67 -3.26
N ALA A 41 11.88 11.93 -2.88
CA ALA A 41 12.96 12.12 -3.83
C ALA A 41 13.46 10.78 -4.41
N GLU A 42 13.28 9.69 -3.66
CA GLU A 42 13.76 8.33 -4.00
C GLU A 42 12.63 7.45 -4.59
N LEU A 43 11.66 8.04 -5.30
CA LEU A 43 10.59 7.26 -5.95
C LEU A 43 11.17 6.23 -6.94
N PRO A 44 10.61 5.00 -7.02
CA PRO A 44 9.40 4.53 -6.33
C PRO A 44 9.62 4.25 -4.83
N LEU A 45 8.60 4.54 -4.03
CA LEU A 45 8.63 4.39 -2.58
C LEU A 45 7.68 3.30 -2.12
N GLU A 46 8.14 2.45 -1.21
CA GLU A 46 7.29 1.53 -0.46
C GLU A 46 7.17 1.97 0.99
N LEU A 47 5.94 2.10 1.46
CA LEU A 47 5.64 2.35 2.86
C LEU A 47 5.57 1.02 3.64
N PRO A 48 5.92 0.98 4.93
CA PRO A 48 5.98 -0.25 5.73
C PRO A 48 4.72 -1.12 5.65
N SER A 49 4.83 -2.44 5.57
CA SER A 49 3.67 -3.34 5.56
C SER A 49 3.02 -3.44 6.95
N THR A 50 2.27 -2.43 7.37
CA THR A 50 1.64 -2.40 8.71
C THR A 50 0.13 -2.16 8.66
N TRP A 51 -0.45 -2.00 7.46
CA TRP A 51 -1.85 -1.63 7.31
C TRP A 51 -2.73 -2.83 7.01
N GLN A 52 -3.92 -2.88 7.61
CA GLN A 52 -4.97 -3.79 7.15
C GLN A 52 -5.52 -3.32 5.80
N PHE A 53 -6.07 -4.25 5.01
CA PHE A 53 -6.56 -3.96 3.66
C PHE A 53 -7.49 -2.72 3.56
N PRO A 54 -8.50 -2.53 4.43
CA PRO A 54 -9.38 -1.36 4.34
C PRO A 54 -8.64 -0.03 4.57
N GLU A 55 -7.66 -0.01 5.47
CA GLU A 55 -6.86 1.17 5.80
C GLU A 55 -5.87 1.48 4.67
N ALA A 56 -5.17 0.45 4.19
CA ALA A 56 -4.27 0.56 3.06
C ALA A 56 -5.01 1.05 1.80
N ARG A 57 -6.21 0.54 1.56
CA ARG A 57 -7.10 0.98 0.47
C ARG A 57 -7.48 2.46 0.60
N ARG A 58 -7.86 2.91 1.79
CA ARG A 58 -8.20 4.33 2.03
C ARG A 58 -6.99 5.23 1.79
N LEU A 59 -5.80 4.80 2.21
CA LEU A 59 -4.56 5.53 1.98
C LEU A 59 -4.23 5.64 0.49
N VAL A 60 -4.31 4.54 -0.27
CA VAL A 60 -4.09 4.59 -1.73
C VAL A 60 -5.10 5.51 -2.41
N ALA A 61 -6.37 5.47 -2.03
CA ALA A 61 -7.39 6.36 -2.59
C ALA A 61 -7.06 7.84 -2.31
N ALA A 62 -6.64 8.18 -1.08
CA ALA A 62 -6.24 9.55 -0.74
C ALA A 62 -5.00 10.00 -1.53
N LEU A 63 -3.99 9.14 -1.67
CA LEU A 63 -2.78 9.43 -2.46
C LEU A 63 -3.10 9.61 -3.95
N ARG A 64 -3.97 8.76 -4.53
CA ARG A 64 -4.45 8.89 -5.91
C ARG A 64 -5.22 10.20 -6.11
N ALA A 65 -6.13 10.55 -5.20
CA ALA A 65 -6.86 11.81 -5.23
C ALA A 65 -5.94 13.04 -5.13
N ALA A 66 -4.84 12.91 -4.39
CA ALA A 66 -3.80 13.93 -4.29
C ALA A 66 -2.87 14.00 -5.52
N GLY A 67 -3.01 13.08 -6.50
CA GLY A 67 -2.25 13.07 -7.75
C GLY A 67 -1.01 12.17 -7.75
N ALA A 68 -0.93 11.19 -6.84
CA ALA A 68 0.08 10.15 -6.89
C ALA A 68 -0.39 8.92 -7.69
N THR A 69 0.56 8.22 -8.31
CA THR A 69 0.35 6.86 -8.79
C THR A 69 0.69 5.91 -7.65
N ALA A 70 -0.33 5.31 -7.04
CA ALA A 70 -0.17 4.44 -5.87
C ALA A 70 -0.94 3.12 -6.02
N GLY A 71 -0.45 2.08 -5.34
CA GLY A 71 -1.01 0.73 -5.31
C GLY A 71 -0.73 0.03 -3.98
N LEU A 72 -1.18 -1.22 -3.86
CA LEU A 72 -0.98 -2.04 -2.66
C LEU A 72 -0.04 -3.19 -2.96
N ARG A 73 0.66 -3.68 -1.93
CA ARG A 73 1.39 -4.94 -1.96
C ARG A 73 0.98 -5.80 -0.78
N CYS A 74 0.56 -7.02 -1.04
CA CYS A 74 0.20 -7.95 0.02
C CYS A 74 1.47 -8.46 0.73
N GLY A 75 1.54 -8.33 2.05
CA GLY A 75 2.69 -8.79 2.85
C GLY A 75 2.88 -10.30 2.88
N TRP A 76 1.88 -11.09 2.49
CA TRP A 76 1.95 -12.56 2.47
C TRP A 76 2.30 -13.19 1.13
N CYS A 77 2.22 -12.46 0.03
CA CYS A 77 2.54 -13.03 -1.29
C CYS A 77 3.30 -12.08 -2.21
N ALA A 78 3.72 -10.93 -1.66
CA ALA A 78 4.40 -9.84 -2.35
C ALA A 78 3.73 -9.34 -3.64
N ARG A 79 2.50 -9.78 -3.97
CA ARG A 79 1.79 -9.36 -5.17
C ARG A 79 1.33 -7.92 -5.04
N ALA A 80 1.54 -7.16 -6.12
CA ALA A 80 0.89 -5.88 -6.30
C ALA A 80 -0.62 -6.09 -6.51
N VAL A 81 -1.43 -5.32 -5.79
CA VAL A 81 -2.87 -5.36 -5.84
C VAL A 81 -3.39 -3.97 -6.19
N ASP A 82 -4.27 -3.89 -7.18
CA ASP A 82 -5.05 -2.68 -7.39
C ASP A 82 -6.23 -2.68 -6.41
N PRO A 83 -6.36 -1.69 -5.52
CA PRO A 83 -7.51 -1.63 -4.62
C PRO A 83 -8.88 -1.45 -5.31
N GLU A 84 -8.90 -1.02 -6.57
CA GLU A 84 -10.15 -0.75 -7.32
C GLU A 84 -10.60 -1.95 -8.17
N VAL A 85 -9.70 -2.89 -8.44
CA VAL A 85 -9.98 -4.11 -9.19
C VAL A 85 -9.88 -5.28 -8.21
N PRO A 86 -10.91 -6.14 -8.09
CA PRO A 86 -10.80 -7.36 -7.30
C PRO A 86 -9.55 -8.12 -7.74
N ALA A 87 -8.61 -8.33 -6.82
CA ALA A 87 -7.42 -9.11 -7.14
C ALA A 87 -7.85 -10.53 -7.49
N ASP A 88 -7.13 -11.19 -8.39
CA ASP A 88 -7.35 -12.61 -8.65
C ASP A 88 -7.24 -13.42 -7.33
N PRO A 89 -8.30 -14.15 -6.91
CA PRO A 89 -8.35 -14.93 -5.66
C PRO A 89 -7.33 -16.07 -5.59
N GLY A 90 -6.47 -16.22 -6.60
CA GLY A 90 -5.31 -17.10 -6.55
C GLY A 90 -4.57 -17.05 -5.20
N PRO A 91 -4.00 -18.18 -4.76
CA PRO A 91 -3.49 -18.35 -3.40
C PRO A 91 -2.35 -17.38 -3.08
N CYS A 92 -2.32 -16.88 -1.85
CA CYS A 92 -1.15 -16.20 -1.31
C CYS A 92 0.00 -17.22 -1.17
N ARG A 93 0.89 -17.25 -2.17
CA ARG A 93 1.85 -18.35 -2.40
C ARG A 93 2.96 -18.53 -1.36
N GLU A 94 3.18 -17.62 -0.41
CA GLU A 94 4.41 -17.63 0.40
C GLU A 94 4.25 -18.10 1.86
N GLN A 95 3.07 -18.54 2.30
CA GLN A 95 2.95 -19.20 3.60
C GLN A 95 3.02 -20.72 3.49
N THR A 96 4.15 -21.29 3.93
CA THR A 96 4.42 -22.74 4.01
C THR A 96 3.57 -23.51 5.05
N GLY A 97 2.51 -22.89 5.59
CA GLY A 97 1.59 -23.49 6.57
C GLY A 97 0.10 -23.23 6.34
N PHE A 98 -0.27 -22.32 5.43
CA PHE A 98 -1.67 -22.00 5.10
C PHE A 98 -1.99 -22.43 3.67
N TYR A 99 -2.46 -23.66 3.52
CA TYR A 99 -3.03 -24.13 2.27
C TYR A 99 -4.41 -23.48 2.07
N GLY A 100 -4.50 -22.51 1.14
CA GLY A 100 -5.75 -22.27 0.41
C GLY A 100 -6.60 -21.07 0.80
N ASP A 101 -6.18 -20.19 1.71
CA ASP A 101 -6.93 -18.95 1.92
C ASP A 101 -6.71 -17.97 0.74
N PRO A 102 -7.79 -17.47 0.12
CA PRO A 102 -7.69 -16.50 -0.97
C PRO A 102 -7.10 -15.19 -0.46
N CYS A 103 -6.45 -14.44 -1.35
CA CYS A 103 -6.01 -13.09 -0.99
C CYS A 103 -7.23 -12.27 -0.53
N ARG A 104 -7.19 -11.67 0.67
CA ARG A 104 -8.32 -10.87 1.16
C ARG A 104 -8.61 -9.63 0.31
N ALA A 105 -7.66 -9.22 -0.54
CA ALA A 105 -7.88 -8.19 -1.55
C ALA A 105 -8.74 -8.65 -2.74
N SER A 106 -9.13 -9.93 -2.76
CA SER A 106 -10.03 -10.56 -3.71
C SER A 106 -11.47 -10.72 -3.18
N ALA A 107 -11.74 -10.31 -1.94
CA ALA A 107 -13.02 -10.47 -1.25
C ALA A 107 -13.88 -9.20 -1.30
#